data_AF-A0A7G8UHE8-F1
#
_entry.id   AF-A0A7G8UHE8-F1
#
_cell.length_a   1.000
_cell.length_b   1.000
_cell.length_c   1.000
_cell.angle_alpha   90.00
_cell.angle_beta   90.00
_cell.angle_gamma   90.00
#
_symmetry.space_group_name_H-M   'P 1'
#
loop_
_entity.id
_entity.type
_entity.pdbx_description
1 polymer ?
#
loop_
_entity_poly.entity_id
_entity_poly.type
_entity_poly.pdbx_seq_one_letter_code
_entity_poly.pdbx_strand_id
1 'polypeptide(L)' 'MMVLECECGNRTGLFATGDRDEHGREFIELEDDDRFGFEIGEDSVVFRCSFCGYKYRLKQYAPFE' A
#
# COMPACT_ATOMS: atom_id res chain seq x y z
N MET A 1 11.22 -9.48 2.32
CA MET A 1 10.59 -8.41 3.11
C MET A 1 10.50 -7.19 2.22
N MET A 2 9.30 -6.68 1.98
CA MET A 2 9.07 -5.50 1.14
C MET A 2 8.99 -4.26 2.03
N VAL A 3 9.34 -3.09 1.48
CA VAL A 3 9.36 -1.81 2.21
C VAL A 3 8.69 -0.75 1.34
N LEU A 4 7.84 0.06 1.95
CA LEU A 4 7.32 1.29 1.36
C LEU A 4 8.15 2.46 1.90
N GLU A 5 8.84 3.18 1.02
CA GLU A 5 9.68 4.33 1.36
C GLU A 5 9.16 5.59 0.64
N CYS A 6 9.04 6.68 1.39
CA CYS A 6 8.67 7.99 0.89
C CYS A 6 9.90 8.84 0.57
N GLU A 7 9.77 9.78 -0.37
CA GLU A 7 10.82 10.74 -0.75
C GLU A 7 11.40 11.53 0.44
N CYS A 8 10.63 11.72 1.52
CA CYS A 8 11.10 12.42 2.72
C CYS A 8 11.88 11.53 3.70
N GLY A 9 12.14 10.26 3.34
CA GLY A 9 12.81 9.26 4.17
C GLY A 9 11.90 8.52 5.17
N ASN A 10 10.59 8.79 5.18
CA ASN A 10 9.66 7.98 5.97
C ASN A 10 9.50 6.60 5.33
N ARG A 11 9.61 5.53 6.13
CA ARG A 11 9.53 4.15 5.65
C ARG A 11 8.73 3.26 6.59
N THR A 12 8.05 2.26 6.04
CA THR A 12 7.34 1.22 6.78
C THR A 12 7.50 -0.13 6.08
N GLY A 13 7.54 -1.22 6.86
CA GLY A 13 7.62 -2.58 6.33
C GLY A 13 6.26 -3.06 5.82
N LEU A 14 6.30 -3.96 4.83
CA LEU A 14 5.14 -4.71 4.35
C LEU A 14 5.34 -6.18 4.72
N PHE A 15 4.39 -6.75 5.46
CA PHE A 15 4.40 -8.16 5.85
C PHE A 15 3.25 -8.91 5.21
N ALA A 16 3.50 -10.17 4.85
CA ALA A 16 2.46 -11.06 4.35
C ALA A 16 1.66 -11.61 5.54
N THR A 17 0.33 -11.59 5.45
CA THR A 17 -0.54 -12.09 6.54
C THR A 17 -0.59 -13.62 6.60
N GLY A 18 -0.17 -14.29 5.51
CA GLY A 18 -0.30 -15.73 5.33
C GLY A 18 -1.61 -16.14 4.64
N ASP A 19 -2.56 -15.23 4.48
CA ASP A 19 -3.76 -15.44 3.66
C ASP A 19 -3.45 -15.21 2.18
N ARG A 20 -4.14 -15.97 1.31
CA ARG A 20 -4.00 -15.90 -0.15
C ARG A 20 -5.34 -15.77 -0.84
N ASP A 21 -5.34 -15.07 -1.97
CA ASP A 21 -6.50 -15.03 -2.85
C ASP A 21 -6.60 -16.24 -3.79
N GLU A 22 -7.65 -16.29 -4.61
CA GLU A 22 -7.89 -17.36 -5.59
C GLU A 22 -6.79 -17.53 -6.66
N HIS A 23 -5.94 -16.51 -6.82
CA HIS A 23 -4.80 -16.51 -7.74
C HIS A 23 -3.47 -16.81 -7.04
N GLY A 24 -3.48 -17.10 -5.74
CA GLY A 24 -2.30 -17.40 -4.93
C GLY A 24 -1.47 -16.19 -4.52
N ARG A 25 -2.00 -14.97 -4.64
CA ARG A 25 -1.35 -13.74 -4.17
C ARG A 25 -1.56 -13.61 -2.66
N GLU A 26 -0.51 -13.30 -1.92
CA GLU A 26 -0.60 -13.08 -0.47
C GLU A 26 -1.10 -11.67 -0.13
N PHE A 27 -2.00 -11.59 0.85
CA PHE A 27 -2.41 -10.30 1.40
C PHE A 27 -1.25 -9.69 2.18
N ILE A 28 -1.03 -8.38 2.00
CA ILE A 28 0.02 -7.63 2.67
C ILE A 28 -0.57 -6.55 3.57
N GLU A 29 0.06 -6.32 4.71
CA GLU A 29 -0.27 -5.26 5.66
C GLU A 29 0.97 -4.41 5.99
N LEU A 30 0.75 -3.16 6.45
CA LEU A 30 1.84 -2.31 6.93
C LEU A 30 2.19 -2.68 8.36
N GLU A 31 3.48 -2.76 8.67
CA GLU A 31 3.95 -2.96 10.06
C GLU A 31 3.60 -1.80 11.00
N ASP A 32 3.49 -0.59 10.44
CA ASP A 32 3.20 0.66 11.16
C ASP A 32 2.24 1.49 10.30
N ASP A 33 0.95 1.41 10.62
CA ASP A 33 -0.16 2.01 9.88
C ASP A 33 -0.29 3.52 10.10
N ASP A 34 0.32 4.07 11.16
CA ASP A 34 0.34 5.51 11.41
C ASP A 34 1.25 6.27 10.43
N ARG A 35 2.18 5.58 9.76
CA ARG A 35 3.15 6.19 8.82
C ARG A 35 2.55 6.57 7.47
N PHE A 36 1.53 5.84 7.02
CA PHE A 36 0.87 6.06 5.75
C PHE A 36 -0.64 5.86 5.88
N GLY A 37 -1.41 6.87 5.48
CA GLY A 37 -2.86 6.75 5.33
C GLY A 37 -3.27 6.26 3.95
N PHE A 38 -4.46 5.65 3.86
CA PHE A 38 -5.05 5.14 2.63
C PHE A 38 -6.37 5.84 2.32
N GLU A 39 -6.54 6.27 1.07
CA GLU A 39 -7.78 6.84 0.56
C GLU A 39 -8.22 6.00 -0.66
N ILE A 40 -9.43 5.43 -0.63
CA ILE A 40 -10.01 4.65 -1.73
C ILE A 40 -10.88 5.58 -2.59
N GLY A 41 -10.57 5.64 -3.88
CA GLY A 41 -11.40 6.29 -4.90
C GLY A 41 -12.08 5.27 -5.82
N GLU A 42 -12.87 5.75 -6.78
CA GLU A 42 -13.63 4.91 -7.71
C GLU A 42 -12.75 3.95 -8.54
N ASP A 43 -11.58 4.42 -8.98
CA ASP A 43 -10.66 3.72 -9.88
C ASP A 43 -9.23 3.63 -9.33
N SER A 44 -9.01 3.95 -8.05
CA SER A 44 -7.65 4.05 -7.51
C SER A 44 -7.58 4.01 -6.00
N VAL A 45 -6.38 3.72 -5.50
CA VAL A 45 -6.00 3.88 -4.09
C VAL A 45 -4.88 4.92 -4.00
N VAL A 46 -4.99 5.81 -3.02
CA VAL A 46 -3.96 6.82 -2.72
C VAL A 46 -3.34 6.53 -1.38
N PHE A 47 -2.00 6.46 -1.35
CA PHE A 47 -1.18 6.31 -0.17
C PHE A 47 -0.63 7.68 0.18
N ARG A 48 -0.93 8.18 1.36
CA ARG A 48 -0.50 9.50 1.82
C ARG A 48 0.48 9.34 2.98
N CYS A 49 1.71 9.83 2.81
CA CYS A 49 2.67 9.89 3.91
C CYS A 49 2.17 10.81 5.02
N SER A 50 2.08 10.32 6.25
CA SER A 50 1.59 11.10 7.39
C SER A 50 2.54 12.23 7.81
N PHE A 51 3.82 12.16 7.42
CA PHE A 51 4.85 13.13 7.82
C PHE A 51 4.95 14.33 6.87
N CYS A 52 5.07 14.09 5.56
CA CYS A 52 5.25 15.14 4.56
C CYS A 52 4.01 15.39 3.69
N GLY A 53 2.98 14.54 3.80
CA GLY A 53 1.75 14.64 3.01
C GLY A 53 1.88 14.20 1.56
N TYR A 54 3.06 13.73 1.12
CA TYR A 54 3.26 13.24 -0.25
C TYR A 54 2.33 12.08 -0.57
N LYS A 55 1.83 12.03 -1.81
CA LYS A 55 0.78 11.09 -2.25
C LYS A 55 1.27 10.21 -3.38
N TYR A 56 1.12 8.90 -3.21
CA TYR A 56 1.32 7.90 -4.27
C TYR A 56 -0.06 7.39 -4.71
N ARG A 57 -0.37 7.44 -6.00
CA ARG A 57 -1.63 6.94 -6.55
C ARG A 57 -1.38 5.64 -7.31
N LEU A 58 -2.01 4.57 -6.87
CA LEU A 58 -2.12 3.32 -7.62
C LEU A 58 -3.46 3.32 -8.35
N LYS A 59 -3.42 3.31 -9.69
CA LYS A 59 -4.62 3.09 -10.49
C LYS A 59 -5.04 1.64 -10.37
N GLN A 60 -6.33 1.41 -10.24
CA GLN A 60 -6.92 0.10 -10.48
C GLN A 60 -6.75 -0.21 -11.96
N TYR A 61 -6.08 -1.31 -12.25
CA TYR A 61 -6.09 -1.89 -13.58
C TYR A 61 -7.23 -2.90 -13.63
N ALA A 62 -7.89 -3.01 -14.79
CA ALA A 62 -8.95 -4.00 -14.99
C ALA A 62 -8.48 -5.38 -14.53
N PRO A 63 -9.38 -6.23 -13.97
CA PRO A 63 -9.02 -7.58 -13.58
C PRO A 63 -8.33 -8.28 -14.76
N PHE A 64 -7.22 -8.97 -14.48
CA PHE A 64 -6.57 -9.83 -15.46
C PHE A 64 -7.60 -10.92 -15.83
N GLU A 65 -8.08 -10.91 -17.07
CA GLU A 65 -8.93 -11.98 -17.63
C GLU A 65 -8.16 -13.30 -17.76
#